data_AF-A0A938QJ99-F1
#
_entry.id   AF-A0A938QJ99-F1
#
_cell.length_a   1.000
_cell.length_b   1.000
_cell.length_c   1.000
_cell.angle_alpha   90.00
_cell.angle_beta   90.00
_cell.angle_gamma   90.00
#
_symmetry.space_group_name_H-M   'P 1'
#
loop_
_entity.id
_entity.type
_entity.pdbx_description
1 polymer ?
#
loop_
_entity_poly.entity_id
_entity_poly.type
_entity_poly.pdbx_seq_one_letter_code
_entity_poly.pdbx_strand_id
1 'polypeptide(L)'
;MGLPPGGELLSRAHILHSLGNKRKCPGHVANIQGVGEHRLPEELAAVKSVMKAAYGLPWQEGLARLKKQADWLETHYPGAAASLREGLEETFTINRLELSPTLRRCLGTTNIIESPYAGVRLRTNRVSRWRDGQMVLRWVAAAFLETEKNFRGIQGYRDFWMLKAKLENEVALDSKKRQPNLCQL
;
A
#
# COMPACT_ATOMS: atom_id res chain seq x y z
N MET A 1 20.82 -38.65 14.48
CA MET A 1 20.26 -38.06 15.71
C MET A 1 21.29 -37.09 16.25
N GLY A 2 21.04 -35.80 16.48
CA GLY A 2 19.83 -35.00 16.38
C GLY A 2 20.21 -33.53 16.16
N LEU A 3 19.35 -32.80 15.44
CA LEU A 3 19.37 -31.35 15.42
C LEU A 3 19.04 -30.81 16.83
N PRO A 4 19.65 -29.70 17.28
CA PRO A 4 19.29 -29.06 18.53
C PRO A 4 17.85 -28.51 18.51
N PRO A 5 17.20 -28.42 19.69
CA PRO A 5 15.77 -28.18 19.83
C PRO A 5 15.36 -26.77 19.43
N GLY A 6 14.25 -26.70 18.69
CA GLY A 6 13.62 -25.48 18.17
C GLY A 6 12.99 -24.61 19.25
N GLY A 7 13.83 -23.89 20.00
CA GLY A 7 13.42 -23.07 21.13
C GLY A 7 13.72 -21.58 21.01
N GLU A 8 13.82 -20.98 19.81
CA GLU A 8 14.08 -19.53 19.72
C GLU A 8 13.57 -18.82 18.45
N LEU A 9 12.85 -19.52 17.57
CA LEU A 9 12.32 -18.92 16.32
C LEU A 9 10.88 -18.41 16.45
N LEU A 10 10.15 -18.79 17.52
CA LEU A 10 8.76 -18.40 17.72
C LEU A 10 8.58 -16.97 18.23
N SER A 11 9.61 -16.38 18.85
CA SER A 11 9.51 -15.00 19.37
C SER A 11 9.68 -13.92 18.28
N ARG A 12 10.40 -14.21 17.18
CA ARG A 12 10.54 -13.29 16.04
C ARG A 12 9.43 -13.42 15.00
N ALA A 13 8.76 -14.57 14.91
CA ALA A 13 7.62 -14.79 14.02
C ALA A 13 6.39 -13.95 14.43
N HIS A 14 6.23 -13.62 15.71
CA HIS A 14 5.12 -12.79 16.19
C HIS A 14 5.20 -11.32 15.70
N ILE A 15 6.41 -10.81 15.43
CA ILE A 15 6.61 -9.46 14.89
C ILE A 15 6.21 -9.40 13.41
N LEU A 16 6.44 -10.46 12.65
CA LEU A 16 6.08 -10.51 11.22
C LEU A 16 4.58 -10.71 10.97
N HIS A 17 3.84 -11.34 11.89
CA HIS A 17 2.38 -11.45 11.77
C HIS A 17 1.67 -10.09 11.99
N SER A 18 2.29 -9.16 12.70
CA SER A 18 1.74 -7.81 12.97
C SER A 18 1.90 -6.85 11.78
N LEU A 19 2.73 -7.19 10.79
CA LEU A 19 2.90 -6.45 9.53
C LEU A 19 2.03 -7.01 8.39
N GLY A 20 1.22 -8.03 8.66
CA GLY A 20 0.23 -8.61 7.75
C GLY A 20 -1.03 -7.78 7.55
N ASN A 21 -1.10 -6.54 8.07
CA ASN A 21 -2.13 -5.60 7.63
C ASN A 21 -1.82 -5.22 6.19
N LYS A 22 -2.54 -5.85 5.24
CA LYS A 22 -2.61 -5.42 3.84
C LYS A 22 -3.23 -4.01 3.81
N ARG A 23 -2.48 -2.99 4.22
CA ARG A 23 -2.91 -1.59 4.11
C ARG A 23 -3.13 -1.34 2.62
N LYS A 24 -4.38 -1.20 2.20
CA LYS A 24 -4.75 -0.95 0.81
C LYS A 24 -4.13 0.40 0.44
N CYS A 25 -3.20 0.37 -0.51
CA CYS A 25 -2.58 1.59 -0.99
C CYS A 25 -3.58 2.41 -1.83
N PRO A 26 -3.46 3.74 -1.87
CA PRO A 26 -4.32 4.59 -2.70
C PRO A 26 -4.36 4.16 -4.17
N GLY A 27 -3.28 3.58 -4.69
CA GLY A 27 -3.25 3.03 -6.05
C GLY A 27 -4.02 1.72 -6.23
N HIS A 28 -4.09 0.85 -5.22
CA HIS A 28 -4.98 -0.33 -5.27
C HIS A 28 -6.46 0.06 -5.12
N VAL A 29 -6.76 1.04 -4.27
CA VAL A 29 -8.14 1.57 -4.14
C VAL A 29 -8.55 2.38 -5.39
N ALA A 30 -7.61 3.07 -6.03
CA ALA A 30 -7.81 3.72 -7.32
C ALA A 30 -7.83 2.75 -8.51
N ASN A 31 -7.33 1.53 -8.33
CA ASN A 31 -7.51 0.44 -9.27
C ASN A 31 -8.89 -0.20 -9.04
N ILE A 32 -9.92 0.55 -9.41
CA ILE A 32 -11.35 0.16 -9.46
C ILE A 32 -11.60 -1.04 -10.42
N GLN A 33 -10.54 -1.72 -10.88
CA GLN A 33 -10.58 -2.92 -11.72
C GLN A 33 -11.18 -4.15 -11.01
N GLY A 34 -11.43 -4.10 -9.70
CA GLY A 34 -12.17 -5.14 -8.97
C GLY A 34 -13.70 -5.10 -9.18
N VAL A 35 -14.22 -4.05 -9.82
CA VAL A 35 -15.64 -3.97 -10.21
C VAL A 35 -15.72 -4.49 -11.64
N GLY A 36 -16.30 -5.69 -11.80
CA GLY A 36 -16.31 -6.43 -13.06
C GLY A 36 -16.63 -5.57 -14.26
N GLU A 37 -15.80 -5.71 -15.30
CA GLU A 37 -15.91 -5.54 -16.77
C GLU A 37 -17.12 -4.82 -17.42
N HIS A 38 -17.90 -4.02 -16.68
CA HIS A 38 -19.11 -3.36 -17.15
C HIS A 38 -18.97 -1.85 -16.94
N ARG A 39 -18.34 -1.27 -17.97
CA ARG A 39 -18.62 0.05 -18.53
C ARG A 39 -18.55 1.23 -17.55
N LEU A 40 -17.35 1.78 -17.40
CA LEU A 40 -17.15 3.15 -16.91
C LEU A 40 -16.02 3.89 -17.69
N PRO A 41 -16.10 4.12 -19.02
CA PRO A 41 -14.95 4.73 -19.71
C PRO A 41 -14.72 6.21 -19.35
N GLU A 42 -15.77 7.00 -19.19
CA GLU A 42 -15.69 8.47 -19.01
C GLU A 42 -15.81 8.90 -17.54
N GLU A 43 -16.74 8.28 -16.80
CA GLU A 43 -16.97 8.57 -15.38
C GLU A 43 -15.81 8.09 -14.48
N LEU A 44 -15.04 7.06 -14.87
CA LEU A 44 -13.82 6.65 -14.14
C LEU A 44 -12.77 7.76 -14.09
N ALA A 45 -12.65 8.57 -15.15
CA ALA A 45 -11.71 9.68 -15.17
C ALA A 45 -12.13 10.77 -14.15
N ALA A 46 -13.43 11.05 -14.07
CA ALA A 46 -13.99 11.97 -13.08
C ALA A 46 -13.78 11.46 -11.65
N VAL A 47 -14.09 10.18 -11.37
CA VAL A 47 -13.88 9.57 -10.05
C VAL A 47 -12.40 9.60 -9.64
N LYS A 48 -11.49 9.23 -10.55
CA LYS A 48 -10.04 9.29 -10.30
C LYS A 48 -9.55 10.71 -10.03
N SER A 49 -10.10 11.71 -10.73
CA SER A 49 -9.79 13.12 -10.50
C SER A 49 -10.24 13.57 -9.10
N VAL A 50 -11.47 13.22 -8.70
CA VAL A 50 -12.00 13.50 -7.36
C VAL A 50 -11.14 12.84 -6.29
N MET A 51 -10.74 11.57 -6.48
CA MET A 51 -9.86 10.86 -5.56
C MET A 51 -8.51 11.55 -5.41
N LYS A 52 -7.87 11.90 -6.53
CA LYS A 52 -6.59 12.62 -6.51
C LYS A 52 -6.69 13.96 -5.78
N ALA A 53 -7.78 14.71 -5.98
CA ALA A 53 -8.02 15.96 -5.27
C ALA A 53 -8.24 15.73 -3.77
N ALA A 54 -9.03 14.72 -3.38
CA ALA A 54 -9.29 14.40 -1.98
C ALA A 54 -8.01 14.00 -1.23
N TYR A 55 -7.12 13.24 -1.87
CA TYR A 55 -5.82 12.89 -1.27
C TYR A 55 -4.90 14.08 -1.07
N GLY A 56 -5.14 15.23 -1.72
CA GLY A 56 -4.44 16.50 -1.51
C GLY A 56 -4.94 17.32 -0.29
N LEU A 57 -6.13 17.03 0.22
CA LEU A 57 -6.76 17.75 1.33
C LEU A 57 -6.29 17.22 2.72
N PRO A 58 -6.52 17.99 3.81
CA PRO A 58 -6.43 17.47 5.17
C PRO A 58 -7.28 16.19 5.33
N TRP A 59 -6.87 15.28 6.22
CA TRP A 59 -7.48 13.94 6.28
C TRP A 59 -8.99 13.97 6.55
N GLN A 60 -9.48 14.90 7.38
CA GLN A 60 -10.90 15.04 7.71
C GLN A 60 -11.72 15.45 6.48
N GLU A 61 -11.25 16.47 5.77
CA GLU A 61 -11.90 17.01 4.57
C GLU A 61 -11.84 16.01 3.41
N GLY A 62 -10.68 15.39 3.19
CA GLY A 62 -10.51 14.37 2.16
C GLY A 62 -11.43 13.17 2.38
N LEU A 63 -11.54 12.71 3.63
CA LEU A 63 -12.40 11.59 4.00
C LEU A 63 -13.88 11.94 3.85
N ALA A 64 -14.31 13.15 4.25
CA ALA A 64 -15.66 13.62 4.02
C ALA A 64 -16.00 13.71 2.51
N ARG A 65 -15.05 14.18 1.70
CA ARG A 65 -15.21 14.27 0.25
C ARG A 65 -15.33 12.89 -0.41
N LEU A 66 -14.52 11.91 -0.01
CA LEU A 66 -14.62 10.55 -0.54
C LEU A 66 -15.85 9.79 -0.04
N LYS A 67 -16.34 10.06 1.16
CA LYS A 67 -17.64 9.55 1.63
C LYS A 67 -18.78 10.02 0.74
N LYS A 68 -18.85 11.33 0.46
CA LYS A 68 -19.83 11.89 -0.48
C LYS A 68 -19.72 11.26 -1.88
N GLN A 69 -18.49 11.01 -2.34
CA GLN A 69 -18.27 10.34 -3.63
C GLN A 69 -18.78 8.88 -3.60
N ALA A 70 -18.58 8.16 -2.50
CA ALA A 70 -19.11 6.80 -2.32
C ALA A 70 -20.65 6.79 -2.31
N ASP A 71 -21.28 7.78 -1.67
CA ASP A 71 -22.74 7.91 -1.65
C ASP A 71 -23.31 8.19 -3.04
N TRP A 72 -22.61 9.01 -3.84
CA TRP A 72 -22.97 9.22 -5.25
C TRP A 72 -22.81 7.95 -6.09
N LEU A 73 -21.75 7.16 -5.84
CA LEU A 73 -21.51 5.90 -6.54
C LEU A 73 -22.51 4.81 -6.16
N GLU A 74 -23.15 4.88 -5.00
CA GLU A 74 -24.07 3.83 -4.50
C GLU A 74 -25.20 3.53 -5.49
N THR A 75 -25.75 4.56 -6.13
CA THR A 75 -26.92 4.46 -7.01
C THR A 75 -26.64 3.66 -8.27
N HIS A 76 -25.46 3.85 -8.88
CA HIS A 76 -25.12 3.28 -10.19
C HIS A 76 -24.05 2.17 -10.10
N TYR A 77 -23.20 2.20 -9.07
CA TYR A 77 -22.04 1.35 -8.91
C TYR A 77 -21.82 0.94 -7.45
N PRO A 78 -22.75 0.17 -6.83
CA PRO A 78 -22.68 -0.19 -5.42
C PRO A 78 -21.41 -0.97 -5.05
N GLY A 79 -20.88 -1.79 -5.97
CA GLY A 79 -19.59 -2.48 -5.77
C GLY A 79 -18.39 -1.52 -5.67
N ALA A 80 -18.40 -0.44 -6.47
CA ALA A 80 -17.36 0.59 -6.42
C ALA A 80 -17.46 1.41 -5.12
N ALA A 81 -18.68 1.74 -4.71
CA ALA A 81 -18.94 2.44 -3.45
C ALA A 81 -18.49 1.61 -2.24
N ALA A 82 -18.81 0.32 -2.19
CA ALA A 82 -18.36 -0.59 -1.15
C ALA A 82 -16.83 -0.68 -1.08
N SER A 83 -16.18 -0.90 -2.24
CA SER A 83 -14.71 -0.95 -2.31
C SER A 83 -14.05 0.37 -1.90
N LEU A 84 -14.65 1.51 -2.24
CA LEU A 84 -14.13 2.82 -1.85
C LEU A 84 -14.24 2.98 -0.34
N ARG A 85 -15.40 2.70 0.26
CA ARG A 85 -15.63 2.81 1.73
C ARG A 85 -14.69 1.91 2.53
N GLU A 86 -14.49 0.67 2.09
CA GLU A 86 -13.59 -0.29 2.76
C GLU A 86 -12.13 0.20 2.80
N GLY A 87 -11.69 0.97 1.79
CA GLY A 87 -10.32 1.49 1.69
C GLY A 87 -10.10 2.88 2.30
N LEU A 88 -11.14 3.58 2.77
CA LEU A 88 -11.01 4.99 3.19
C LEU A 88 -10.08 5.18 4.38
N GLU A 89 -10.22 4.36 5.41
CA GLU A 89 -9.46 4.54 6.65
C GLU A 89 -7.96 4.31 6.44
N GLU A 90 -7.62 3.30 5.64
CA GLU A 90 -6.23 2.93 5.36
C GLU A 90 -5.56 3.94 4.41
N THR A 91 -6.29 4.46 3.42
CA THR A 91 -5.73 5.35 2.40
C THR A 91 -5.39 6.75 2.91
N PHE A 92 -6.03 7.22 3.99
CA PHE A 92 -5.72 8.52 4.62
C PHE A 92 -4.62 8.46 5.68
N THR A 93 -4.02 7.30 5.93
CA THR A 93 -2.91 7.16 6.91
C THR A 93 -1.79 8.17 6.66
N ILE A 94 -1.38 8.36 5.40
CA ILE A 94 -0.31 9.30 5.04
C ILE A 94 -0.69 10.75 5.38
N ASN A 95 -1.97 11.11 5.22
CA ASN A 95 -2.45 12.46 5.52
C ASN A 95 -2.56 12.69 7.04
N ARG A 96 -2.78 11.62 7.83
CA ARG A 96 -2.81 11.68 9.31
C ARG A 96 -1.42 11.81 9.92
N LEU A 97 -0.40 11.27 9.26
CA LEU A 97 0.99 11.32 9.74
C LEU A 97 1.62 12.73 9.62
N GLU A 98 0.95 13.67 8.93
CA GLU A 98 1.38 15.07 8.78
C GLU A 98 2.84 15.20 8.29
N LEU A 99 3.20 14.38 7.29
CA LEU A 99 4.54 14.36 6.71
C LEU A 99 4.79 15.59 5.83
N SER A 100 6.07 15.85 5.51
CA SER A 100 6.43 16.90 4.55
C SER A 100 5.71 16.70 3.20
N PRO A 101 5.34 17.79 2.48
CA PRO A 101 4.64 17.69 1.20
C PRO A 101 5.33 16.79 0.17
N THR A 102 6.67 16.77 0.19
CA THR A 102 7.50 15.93 -0.69
C THR A 102 7.34 14.44 -0.36
N LEU A 103 7.41 14.07 0.92
CA LEU A 103 7.20 12.69 1.37
C LEU A 103 5.76 12.24 1.11
N ARG A 104 4.78 13.10 1.41
CA ARG A 104 3.37 12.83 1.16
C ARG A 104 3.11 12.58 -0.32
N ARG A 105 3.70 13.37 -1.22
CA ARG A 105 3.60 13.15 -2.67
C ARG A 105 4.24 11.83 -3.08
N CYS A 106 5.41 11.49 -2.54
CA CYS A 106 6.11 10.28 -2.93
C CYS A 106 5.38 9.01 -2.43
N LEU A 107 5.08 8.95 -1.13
CA LEU A 107 4.41 7.83 -0.48
C LEU A 107 2.92 7.72 -0.84
N GLY A 108 2.28 8.85 -1.19
CA GLY A 108 0.89 8.89 -1.62
C GLY A 108 0.65 8.26 -2.99
N THR A 109 1.73 7.92 -3.71
CA THR A 109 1.67 7.18 -4.98
C THR A 109 2.13 5.75 -4.78
N THR A 110 1.67 4.84 -5.64
CA THR A 110 2.20 3.47 -5.69
C THR A 110 3.44 3.34 -6.55
N ASN A 111 3.97 4.45 -7.11
CA ASN A 111 5.10 4.40 -8.03
C ASN A 111 6.35 3.72 -7.45
N ILE A 112 6.58 3.84 -6.15
CA ILE A 112 7.72 3.20 -5.45
C ILE A 112 7.66 1.67 -5.61
N ILE A 113 6.46 1.08 -5.63
CA ILE A 113 6.27 -0.35 -5.82
C ILE A 113 5.97 -0.69 -7.29
N GLU A 114 5.18 0.08 -8.01
CA GLU A 114 4.76 -0.28 -9.38
C GLU A 114 5.90 -0.12 -10.40
N SER A 115 6.74 0.90 -10.26
CA SER A 115 7.82 1.16 -11.23
C SER A 115 8.85 0.02 -11.30
N PRO A 116 9.38 -0.49 -10.17
CA PRO A 116 10.24 -1.69 -10.18
C PRO A 116 9.59 -2.90 -10.85
N TYR A 117 8.33 -3.19 -10.51
CA TYR A 117 7.62 -4.36 -11.04
C TYR A 117 7.28 -4.21 -12.53
N ALA A 118 6.98 -3.00 -13.00
CA ALA A 118 6.82 -2.71 -14.42
C ALA A 118 8.13 -2.98 -15.18
N GLY A 119 9.28 -2.58 -14.63
CA GLY A 119 10.60 -2.88 -15.19
C GLY A 119 10.88 -4.38 -15.28
N VAL A 120 10.53 -5.14 -14.23
CA VAL A 120 10.64 -6.61 -14.24
C VAL A 120 9.77 -7.21 -15.34
N ARG A 121 8.47 -6.84 -15.39
CA ARG A 121 7.52 -7.33 -16.40
C ARG A 121 8.03 -7.08 -17.82
N LEU A 122 8.52 -5.88 -18.11
CA LEU A 122 9.05 -5.53 -19.43
C LEU A 122 10.21 -6.43 -19.85
N ARG A 123 11.13 -6.74 -18.93
CA ARG A 123 12.32 -7.55 -19.23
C ARG A 123 12.01 -9.04 -19.30
N THR A 124 11.05 -9.53 -18.52
CA THR A 124 10.65 -10.94 -18.55
C THR A 124 9.59 -11.23 -19.61
N ASN A 125 9.01 -10.21 -20.26
CA ASN A 125 7.90 -10.38 -21.21
C ASN A 125 8.22 -11.30 -22.41
N ARG A 126 9.49 -11.37 -22.81
CA ARG A 126 9.94 -12.21 -23.93
C ARG A 126 10.27 -13.65 -23.52
N VAL A 127 10.27 -13.96 -22.22
CA VAL A 127 10.54 -15.31 -21.73
C VAL A 127 9.26 -16.12 -21.81
N SER A 128 9.11 -16.88 -22.89
CA SER A 128 7.93 -17.70 -23.16
C SER A 128 8.01 -19.10 -22.53
N ARG A 129 9.22 -19.61 -22.26
CA ARG A 129 9.44 -20.96 -21.73
C ARG A 129 10.13 -20.91 -20.36
N TRP A 130 9.34 -21.15 -19.31
CA TRP A 130 9.82 -21.31 -17.94
C TRP A 130 10.03 -22.80 -17.64
N ARG A 131 11.20 -23.16 -17.10
CA ARG A 131 11.55 -24.57 -16.83
C ARG A 131 11.25 -24.99 -15.39
N ASP A 132 11.55 -24.13 -14.43
CA ASP A 132 11.37 -24.39 -13.01
C ASP A 132 11.29 -23.06 -12.22
N GLY A 133 10.98 -23.15 -10.92
CA GLY A 133 10.92 -21.98 -10.04
C GLY A 133 12.27 -21.28 -9.82
N GLN A 134 13.39 -22.01 -9.91
CA GLN A 134 14.73 -21.43 -9.76
C GLN A 134 15.08 -20.53 -10.95
N MET A 135 14.65 -20.90 -12.16
CA MET A 135 14.73 -20.10 -13.36
C MET A 135 13.94 -18.80 -13.18
N VAL A 136 12.70 -18.87 -12.66
CA VAL A 136 11.90 -17.67 -12.37
C VAL A 136 12.64 -16.73 -11.42
N LEU A 137 13.14 -17.23 -10.28
CA LEU A 137 13.86 -16.41 -9.31
C LEU A 137 15.10 -15.74 -9.92
N ARG A 138 15.89 -16.46 -10.73
CA ARG A 138 17.07 -15.90 -11.42
C ARG A 138 16.70 -14.79 -12.40
N TRP A 139 15.66 -15.00 -13.21
CA TRP A 139 15.18 -13.98 -14.16
C TRP A 139 14.64 -12.75 -13.45
N VAL A 140 13.85 -12.93 -12.40
CA VAL A 140 13.31 -11.83 -11.60
C VAL A 140 14.44 -11.05 -10.93
N ALA A 141 15.41 -11.73 -10.31
CA ALA A 141 16.58 -11.08 -9.70
C ALA A 141 17.40 -10.30 -10.73
N ALA A 142 17.71 -10.90 -11.89
CA ALA A 142 18.43 -10.22 -12.96
C ALA A 142 17.64 -9.02 -13.51
N ALA A 143 16.33 -9.15 -13.66
CA ALA A 143 15.47 -8.07 -14.11
C ALA A 143 15.41 -6.91 -13.11
N PHE A 144 15.40 -7.20 -11.79
CA PHE A 144 15.49 -6.17 -10.75
C PHE A 144 16.84 -5.45 -10.80
N LEU A 145 17.96 -6.18 -10.85
CA LEU A 145 19.30 -5.58 -10.95
C LEU A 145 19.45 -4.66 -12.16
N GLU A 146 18.88 -5.05 -13.30
CA GLU A 146 18.92 -4.22 -14.50
C GLU A 146 17.98 -3.02 -14.40
N THR A 147 16.85 -3.15 -13.70
CA THR A 147 15.88 -2.06 -13.47
C THR A 147 16.41 -1.04 -12.47
N GLU A 148 17.15 -1.49 -11.46
CA GLU A 148 17.77 -0.66 -10.42
C GLU A 148 18.69 0.43 -10.98
N LYS A 149 19.41 0.13 -12.08
CA LYS A 149 20.29 1.10 -12.77
C LYS A 149 19.57 2.39 -13.18
N ASN A 150 18.25 2.35 -13.37
CA ASN A 150 17.44 3.50 -13.78
C ASN A 150 16.68 4.13 -12.61
N PHE A 151 16.85 3.63 -11.38
CA PHE A 151 16.16 4.18 -10.22
C PHE A 151 16.67 5.57 -9.87
N ARG A 152 15.71 6.42 -9.50
CA ARG A 152 15.98 7.74 -8.95
C ARG A 152 15.84 7.67 -7.44
N GLY A 153 16.63 8.47 -6.74
CA GLY A 153 16.48 8.63 -5.29
C GLY A 153 15.06 9.05 -4.92
N ILE A 154 14.59 8.55 -3.78
CA ILE A 154 13.26 8.89 -3.26
C ILE A 154 13.19 10.39 -2.97
N GLN A 155 12.17 11.05 -3.49
CA GLN A 155 11.95 12.46 -3.22
C GLN A 155 11.63 12.66 -1.73
N GLY A 156 12.36 13.57 -1.09
CA GLY A 156 12.19 13.81 0.35
C GLY A 156 12.91 12.80 1.23
N TYR A 157 13.89 12.04 0.73
CA TYR A 157 14.67 11.09 1.54
C TYR A 157 15.29 11.72 2.79
N ARG A 158 15.62 13.02 2.75
CA ARG A 158 16.15 13.78 3.89
C ARG A 158 15.16 13.90 5.05
N ASP A 159 13.87 13.77 4.79
CA ASP A 159 12.81 13.89 5.79
C ASP A 159 12.38 12.52 6.34
N PHE A 160 13.00 11.41 5.91
CA PHE A 160 12.61 10.05 6.36
C PHE A 160 12.70 9.85 7.87
N TRP A 161 13.55 10.62 8.56
CA TRP A 161 13.60 10.60 10.03
C TRP A 161 12.26 10.97 10.65
N MET A 162 11.50 11.88 10.03
CA MET A 162 10.17 12.30 10.49
C MET A 162 9.17 11.15 10.35
N LEU A 163 9.21 10.45 9.21
CA LEU A 163 8.39 9.26 8.99
C LEU A 163 8.70 8.18 10.04
N LYS A 164 9.98 7.91 10.28
CA LYS A 164 10.43 6.96 11.31
C LYS A 164 9.86 7.32 12.68
N ALA A 165 10.07 8.57 13.12
CA ALA A 165 9.59 9.04 14.42
C ALA A 165 8.06 8.93 14.56
N LYS A 166 7.30 9.30 13.52
CA LYS A 166 5.83 9.19 13.53
C LYS A 166 5.37 7.73 13.59
N LEU A 167 6.01 6.83 12.84
CA LEU A 167 5.68 5.40 12.86
C LEU A 167 6.02 4.74 14.20
N GLU A 168 7.15 5.08 14.81
CA GLU A 168 7.53 4.57 16.14
C GLU A 168 6.51 4.98 17.20
N ASN A 169 6.03 6.23 17.14
CA ASN A 169 4.97 6.70 18.02
C ASN A 169 3.64 5.95 17.81
N GLU A 170 3.20 5.75 16.57
CA GLU A 170 1.99 4.98 16.26
C GLU A 170 2.09 3.52 16.73
N VAL A 171 3.21 2.85 16.49
CA VAL A 171 3.45 1.47 16.97
C VAL A 171 3.48 1.39 18.49
N ALA A 172 4.03 2.42 19.17
CA ALA A 172 4.00 2.50 20.63
C ALA A 172 2.58 2.71 21.17
N LEU A 173 1.72 3.42 20.45
CA LEU A 173 0.31 3.61 20.81
C LEU A 173 -0.52 2.35 20.57
N ASP A 174 -0.29 1.65 19.46
CA ASP A 174 -0.95 0.39 19.13
C ASP A 174 -0.56 -0.73 20.11
N SER A 175 0.72 -0.81 20.51
CA SER A 175 1.17 -1.79 21.50
C SER A 175 0.56 -1.55 22.88
N LYS A 176 0.37 -0.29 23.31
CA LYS A 176 -0.38 0.06 24.53
C LYS A 176 -1.87 -0.27 24.43
N LYS A 177 -2.51 -0.03 23.28
CA LYS A 177 -3.92 -0.43 23.02
C LYS A 177 -4.15 -1.93 22.98
N ARG A 178 -3.10 -2.73 22.73
CA ARG A 178 -3.15 -4.20 22.75
C ARG A 178 -2.99 -4.79 24.16
N GLN A 179 -2.53 -4.00 25.13
CA GLN A 179 -2.34 -4.37 26.53
C GLN A 179 -3.45 -3.99 27.55
N PRO A 180 -4.72 -3.63 27.22
CA PRO A 180 -5.68 -3.25 28.25
C PRO A 180 -6.36 -4.43 28.97
N ASN A 181 -6.13 -5.70 28.60
CA ASN A 181 -6.92 -6.83 29.14
C ASN A 181 -6.07 -8.02 29.63
N LEU A 182 -4.93 -7.81 30.31
CA LEU A 182 -4.15 -8.91 30.91
C LEU A 182 -3.88 -8.78 32.42
N CYS A 183 -4.63 -7.92 33.13
CA CYS A 183 -4.63 -7.85 34.60
C CYS A 183 -6.06 -7.81 35.19
N GLN A 184 -6.91 -8.77 34.78
CA GLN A 184 -8.12 -9.12 35.55
C GLN A 184 -8.23 -10.66 35.62
N LEU A 185 -7.40 -11.27 36.45
CA LEU A 185 -7.62 -12.57 37.09
C LEU A 185 -7.10 -12.47 38.52
#